data_AF-A0A9W7DWP1-F1
#
_entry.id   AF-A0A9W7DWP1-F1
#
_cell.length_a   1.000
_cell.length_b   1.000
_cell.length_c   1.000
_cell.angle_alpha   90.00
_cell.angle_beta   90.00
_cell.angle_gamma   90.00
#
_symmetry.space_group_name_H-M   'P 1'
#
loop_
_entity.id
_entity.type
_entity.pdbx_description
1 polymer ?
#
loop_
_entity_poly.entity_id
_entity_poly.type
_entity_poly.pdbx_seq_one_letter_code
_entity_poly.pdbx_strand_id
1 'polypeptide(L)'
;MMKMPRDGRSFHKVDDHEFHDEHDPTIADKFNPNPVPAQAVLILTHAPEVKGNTMDIDFRIQIIKIRGIRADNAADVIFLATQTWHLPEIKKIFEKTKSNELPTMNSVPDAWFPPLICLNADKLEEQASKPTVDWKKGNVERKVYFNGTVTNELSQIRLFPFDWDDLRIICTADINAADRRATAVRYMLVPEESWSPRQMVPYYVEQSVQEWEIIVNMSTIGKWNQELYKHKYIEQKEKRKHSHFNPKGNLFGSVKKIEINREAEETNDQNRASNVNLPPRESAIARSMSGVEVTIHVRRRFEYYVYKIILVFNLIIFMSWAVNASGHNEFLSRMEVIATSATALFAFIYSVQQDLPKLPFLTFIDKLMISGIFCLAAQTMQAVISHKIDDWTDMNIGSVVDGYCSLGIPCLYITYNTYIANLVLRARSHDAMLEVRSQRRNMGEEHGVKALKLMGM
;
A
#
# COMPACT_ATOMS: atom_id res chain seq x y z
N MET A 1 -33.69 -28.04 -35.29
CA MET A 1 -33.33 -28.63 -36.59
C MET A 1 -32.95 -27.49 -37.53
N MET A 2 -31.68 -27.11 -37.57
CA MET A 2 -31.10 -26.22 -38.58
C MET A 2 -29.58 -26.47 -38.56
N LYS A 3 -29.09 -27.18 -39.58
CA LYS A 3 -27.67 -27.55 -39.74
C LYS A 3 -26.94 -26.36 -40.34
N MET A 4 -25.95 -25.82 -39.63
CA MET A 4 -24.96 -24.91 -40.20
C MET A 4 -23.80 -25.70 -40.82
N PRO A 5 -23.08 -25.15 -41.81
CA PRO A 5 -22.04 -25.86 -42.54
C PRO A 5 -20.76 -25.95 -41.70
N ARG A 6 -20.18 -27.14 -41.64
CA ARG A 6 -18.81 -27.37 -41.14
C ARG A 6 -17.84 -26.99 -42.24
N ASP A 7 -17.26 -25.78 -42.15
CA ASP A 7 -16.05 -25.45 -42.88
C ASP A 7 -14.86 -26.12 -42.21
N GLY A 8 -14.34 -27.15 -42.88
CA GLY A 8 -13.11 -27.82 -42.52
C GLY A 8 -11.91 -26.95 -42.89
N ARG A 9 -11.43 -26.16 -41.93
CA ARG A 9 -10.01 -25.79 -41.89
C ARG A 9 -9.37 -26.58 -40.76
N SER A 10 -8.56 -27.55 -41.14
CA SER A 10 -7.64 -28.25 -40.27
C SER A 10 -6.74 -27.23 -39.60
N PHE A 11 -6.97 -26.99 -38.31
CA PHE A 11 -5.94 -26.41 -37.46
C PHE A 11 -4.77 -27.40 -37.49
N HIS A 12 -3.64 -26.96 -38.06
CA HIS A 12 -2.37 -27.60 -37.79
C HIS A 12 -2.22 -27.64 -36.27
N LYS A 13 -2.06 -28.86 -35.74
CA LYS A 13 -1.35 -29.06 -34.48
C LYS A 13 -0.05 -28.27 -34.60
N VAL A 14 0.03 -27.18 -33.85
CA VAL A 14 1.33 -26.62 -33.50
C VAL A 14 1.87 -27.65 -32.51
N ASP A 15 2.84 -28.42 -32.98
CA ASP A 15 3.52 -29.40 -32.16
C ASP A 15 4.06 -28.70 -30.91
N ASP A 16 3.80 -29.32 -29.76
CA ASP A 16 4.43 -29.01 -28.49
C ASP A 16 5.93 -29.25 -28.66
N HIS A 17 6.65 -28.24 -29.15
CA HIS A 17 8.09 -28.17 -28.98
C HIS A 17 8.34 -27.96 -27.50
N GLU A 18 8.53 -29.08 -26.81
CA GLU A 18 9.35 -29.16 -25.61
C GLU A 18 10.56 -28.23 -25.80
N PHE A 19 10.60 -27.17 -24.99
CA PHE A 19 11.80 -26.38 -24.76
C PHE A 19 12.79 -27.29 -24.03
N HIS A 20 13.41 -28.19 -24.79
CA HIS A 20 14.68 -28.77 -24.39
C HIS A 20 15.67 -27.62 -24.43
N ASP A 21 16.15 -27.23 -23.25
CA ASP A 21 17.39 -26.48 -23.09
C ASP A 21 18.51 -27.27 -23.78
N GLU A 22 18.72 -27.01 -25.07
CA GLU A 22 20.00 -27.23 -25.73
C GLU A 22 20.98 -26.23 -25.09
N HIS A 23 21.48 -26.60 -23.91
CA HIS A 23 22.79 -26.16 -23.48
C HIS A 23 23.77 -26.59 -24.55
N ASP A 24 24.11 -25.69 -25.47
CA ASP A 24 25.32 -25.79 -26.27
C ASP A 24 26.51 -25.60 -25.29
N PRO A 25 27.21 -26.68 -24.90
CA PRO A 25 28.30 -26.60 -23.94
C PRO A 25 29.55 -25.96 -24.56
N THR A 26 29.54 -25.62 -25.86
CA THR A 26 30.76 -25.20 -26.56
C THR A 26 30.97 -23.69 -26.62
N ILE A 27 30.02 -22.87 -26.15
CA ILE A 27 30.17 -21.41 -26.06
C ILE A 27 30.48 -20.93 -24.63
N ALA A 28 30.12 -21.70 -23.59
CA ALA A 28 30.41 -21.34 -22.20
C ALA A 28 31.90 -21.49 -21.80
N ASP A 29 32.67 -22.34 -22.50
CA ASP A 29 34.07 -22.65 -22.16
C ASP A 29 35.13 -21.76 -22.85
N LYS A 30 34.72 -20.71 -23.58
CA LYS A 30 35.66 -19.75 -24.22
C LYS A 30 35.83 -18.41 -23.51
N PHE A 31 35.15 -18.18 -22.40
CA PHE A 31 35.54 -17.12 -21.47
C PHE A 31 36.49 -17.70 -20.45
N ASN A 32 37.77 -17.80 -20.80
CA ASN A 32 38.81 -17.94 -19.78
C ASN A 32 38.89 -16.60 -19.05
N PRO A 33 38.37 -16.44 -17.82
CA PRO A 33 38.47 -15.17 -17.14
C PRO A 33 39.94 -14.97 -16.82
N ASN A 34 40.58 -13.98 -17.45
CA ASN A 34 41.92 -13.58 -17.04
C ASN A 34 41.92 -13.43 -15.51
N PRO A 35 42.90 -14.06 -14.82
CA PRO A 35 42.88 -14.13 -13.37
C PRO A 35 42.85 -12.72 -12.80
N VAL A 36 41.84 -12.45 -11.97
CA VAL A 36 41.72 -11.18 -11.27
C VAL A 36 43.01 -10.96 -10.46
N PRO A 37 43.68 -9.79 -10.55
CA PRO A 37 44.90 -9.54 -9.82
C PRO A 37 44.71 -9.82 -8.33
N ALA A 38 45.61 -10.59 -7.70
CA ALA A 38 45.46 -10.99 -6.29
C ALA A 38 45.30 -9.81 -5.32
N GLN A 39 45.91 -8.66 -5.64
CA GLN A 39 45.74 -7.42 -4.89
C GLN A 39 44.31 -6.87 -4.96
N ALA A 40 43.63 -7.01 -6.10
CA ALA A 40 42.25 -6.57 -6.26
C ALA A 40 41.28 -7.49 -5.50
N VAL A 41 41.53 -8.80 -5.45
CA VAL A 41 40.73 -9.76 -4.67
C VAL A 41 40.78 -9.42 -3.18
N LEU A 42 41.95 -9.04 -2.65
CA LEU A 42 42.09 -8.67 -1.24
C LEU A 42 41.30 -7.40 -0.86
N ILE A 43 41.30 -6.40 -1.74
CA ILE A 43 40.55 -5.15 -1.54
C ILE A 43 39.05 -5.40 -1.67
N LEU A 44 38.64 -6.23 -2.63
CA LEU A 44 37.24 -6.53 -2.86
C LEU A 44 36.64 -7.36 -1.75
N THR A 45 37.39 -8.25 -1.09
CA THR A 45 36.86 -9.18 -0.08
C THR A 45 36.54 -8.56 1.28
N HIS A 46 36.97 -7.33 1.54
CA HIS A 46 36.79 -6.66 2.83
C HIS A 46 35.97 -5.39 2.68
N ALA A 47 35.29 -4.98 3.75
CA ALA A 47 34.69 -3.65 3.81
C ALA A 47 35.76 -2.59 3.52
N PRO A 48 35.48 -1.63 2.60
CA PRO A 48 36.43 -0.60 2.25
C PRO A 48 36.74 0.28 3.46
N GLU A 49 38.03 0.54 3.69
CA GLU A 49 38.49 1.39 4.78
C GLU A 49 38.32 2.86 4.39
N VAL A 50 37.15 3.44 4.68
CA VAL A 50 36.87 4.84 4.33
C VAL A 50 37.45 5.75 5.41
N LYS A 51 38.58 6.40 5.12
CA LYS A 51 39.20 7.40 6.01
C LYS A 51 38.27 8.62 6.17
N GLY A 52 37.46 8.60 7.23
CA GLY A 52 36.71 9.76 7.73
C GLY A 52 35.39 10.10 7.02
N ASN A 53 34.90 9.30 6.08
CA ASN A 53 33.69 9.61 5.31
C ASN A 53 32.70 8.45 5.23
N THR A 54 31.43 8.80 5.07
CA THR A 54 30.35 7.86 4.72
C THR A 54 30.64 7.24 3.35
N MET A 55 30.38 5.95 3.20
CA MET A 55 30.38 5.31 1.89
C MET A 55 29.07 5.65 1.17
N ASP A 56 29.18 6.34 0.05
CA ASP A 56 28.03 6.69 -0.77
C ASP A 56 27.67 5.52 -1.69
N ILE A 57 26.42 5.10 -1.60
CA ILE A 57 25.87 4.00 -2.38
C ILE A 57 24.73 4.54 -3.23
N ASP A 58 24.91 4.46 -4.54
CA ASP A 58 23.88 4.75 -5.52
C ASP A 58 22.85 3.62 -5.50
N PHE A 59 21.62 3.96 -5.14
CA PHE A 59 20.52 3.02 -5.10
C PHE A 59 19.56 3.26 -6.27
N ARG A 60 19.21 2.20 -6.99
CA ARG A 60 18.18 2.20 -8.02
C ARG A 60 17.21 1.08 -7.76
N ILE A 61 15.92 1.34 -7.97
CA ILE A 61 14.89 0.31 -7.91
C ILE A 61 14.09 0.32 -9.20
N GLN A 62 13.77 -0.88 -9.68
CA GLN A 62 12.91 -1.07 -10.83
C GLN A 62 11.84 -2.08 -10.45
N ILE A 63 10.59 -1.66 -10.54
CA ILE A 63 9.45 -2.55 -10.35
C ILE A 63 9.33 -3.42 -11.59
N ILE A 64 9.26 -4.73 -11.38
CA ILE A 64 9.11 -5.71 -12.45
C ILE A 64 7.65 -6.13 -12.55
N LYS A 65 6.98 -6.35 -11.42
CA LYS A 65 5.58 -6.77 -11.41
C LYS A 65 4.93 -6.43 -10.08
N ILE A 66 3.67 -5.99 -10.13
CA ILE A 66 2.80 -5.94 -8.96
C ILE A 66 1.72 -6.98 -9.22
N ARG A 67 1.69 -8.05 -8.42
CA ARG A 67 0.73 -9.15 -8.61
C ARG A 67 -0.66 -8.79 -8.11
N GLY A 68 -0.71 -8.03 -7.02
CA GLY A 68 -1.96 -7.59 -6.42
C GLY A 68 -1.70 -6.75 -5.18
N ILE A 69 -2.66 -5.87 -4.88
CA ILE A 69 -2.70 -5.10 -3.65
C ILE A 69 -3.87 -5.66 -2.85
N ARG A 70 -3.54 -6.31 -1.74
CA ARG A 70 -4.48 -6.95 -0.84
C ARG A 70 -5.03 -5.91 0.12
N ALA A 71 -6.29 -6.08 0.50
CA ALA A 71 -6.97 -5.16 1.41
C ALA A 71 -6.49 -5.25 2.87
N ASP A 72 -5.66 -6.24 3.22
CA ASP A 72 -5.05 -6.41 4.53
C ASP A 72 -3.73 -5.65 4.66
N ASN A 73 -3.56 -4.53 3.94
CA ASN A 73 -2.37 -3.70 4.03
C ASN A 73 -1.11 -4.39 3.50
N ALA A 74 -1.25 -5.24 2.48
CA ALA A 74 -0.14 -5.96 1.89
C ALA A 74 -0.19 -5.88 0.37
N ALA A 75 0.97 -5.82 -0.26
CA ALA A 75 1.11 -5.84 -1.72
C ALA A 75 2.15 -6.87 -2.13
N ASP A 76 1.77 -7.69 -3.10
CA ASP A 76 2.66 -8.68 -3.68
C ASP A 76 3.44 -8.04 -4.83
N VAL A 77 4.74 -7.86 -4.62
CA VAL A 77 5.62 -7.08 -5.48
C VAL A 77 6.83 -7.89 -5.89
N ILE A 78 7.27 -7.63 -7.12
CA ILE A 78 8.53 -8.09 -7.66
C ILE A 78 9.30 -6.87 -8.11
N PHE A 79 10.50 -6.69 -7.59
CA PHE A 79 11.35 -5.56 -7.96
C PHE A 79 12.82 -5.94 -7.96
N LEU A 80 13.58 -5.21 -8.77
CA LEU A 80 15.02 -5.28 -8.86
C LEU A 80 15.62 -4.06 -8.18
N ALA A 81 16.37 -4.28 -7.11
CA ALA A 81 17.20 -3.26 -6.51
C ALA A 81 18.63 -3.38 -7.08
N THR A 82 19.23 -2.26 -7.46
CA THR A 82 20.61 -2.18 -7.91
C THR A 82 21.36 -1.24 -6.98
N GLN A 83 22.39 -1.76 -6.34
CA GLN A 83 23.34 -0.99 -5.53
C GLN A 83 24.60 -0.78 -6.36
N THR A 84 25.05 0.47 -6.49
CA THR A 84 26.34 0.79 -7.10
C THR A 84 27.16 1.59 -6.10
N TRP A 85 28.42 1.23 -5.92
CA TRP A 85 29.33 1.99 -5.07
C TRP A 85 30.68 2.15 -5.75
N HIS A 86 31.36 3.25 -5.43
CA HIS A 86 32.62 3.62 -6.04
C HIS A 86 33.80 3.25 -5.13
N LEU A 87 34.74 2.48 -5.66
CA LEU A 87 35.99 2.10 -5.01
C LEU A 87 37.18 2.65 -5.81
N PRO A 88 37.74 3.81 -5.44
CA PRO A 88 38.81 4.46 -6.21
C PRO A 88 40.10 3.64 -6.25
N GLU A 89 40.30 2.73 -5.29
CA GLU A 89 41.46 1.83 -5.25
C GLU A 89 41.50 0.83 -6.41
N ILE A 90 40.32 0.37 -6.85
CA ILE A 90 40.18 -0.55 -7.99
C ILE A 90 40.66 0.12 -9.28
N LYS A 91 40.28 1.39 -9.47
CA LYS A 91 40.71 2.17 -10.64
C LYS A 91 42.23 2.33 -10.67
N LYS A 92 42.86 2.59 -9.52
CA LYS A 92 44.34 2.68 -9.42
C LYS A 92 45.03 1.37 -9.76
N ILE A 93 44.42 0.23 -9.42
CA ILE A 93 44.95 -1.09 -9.81
C ILE A 93 44.81 -1.27 -11.33
N PHE A 94 43.65 -0.94 -11.90
CA PHE A 94 43.42 -1.01 -13.34
C PHE A 94 44.35 -0.08 -14.14
N GLU A 95 44.74 1.08 -13.61
CA GLU A 95 45.72 1.96 -14.27
C GLU A 95 47.15 1.43 -14.19
N LYS A 96 47.49 0.68 -13.13
CA LYS A 96 48.81 0.06 -12.94
C LYS A 96 48.99 -1.23 -13.73
N THR A 97 47.95 -2.04 -13.83
CA THR A 97 47.91 -3.25 -14.64
C THR A 97 47.56 -2.84 -16.07
N LYS A 98 48.44 -3.06 -17.06
CA LYS A 98 48.23 -2.60 -18.45
C LYS A 98 46.77 -2.80 -18.91
N SER A 99 46.09 -1.70 -19.24
CA SER A 99 44.63 -1.60 -19.43
C SER A 99 44.00 -2.55 -20.47
N ASN A 100 44.81 -3.19 -21.32
CA ASN A 100 44.34 -4.10 -22.37
C ASN A 100 44.08 -5.54 -21.89
N GLU A 101 44.51 -5.90 -20.67
CA GLU A 101 44.44 -7.29 -20.18
C GLU A 101 43.22 -7.55 -19.28
N LEU A 102 42.58 -6.50 -18.76
CA LEU A 102 41.43 -6.65 -17.87
C LEU A 102 40.12 -6.40 -18.64
N PRO A 103 39.16 -7.34 -18.61
CA PRO A 103 37.85 -7.15 -19.20
C PRO A 103 37.10 -6.01 -18.50
N THR A 104 36.21 -5.34 -19.23
CA THR A 104 35.46 -4.18 -18.72
C THR A 104 34.54 -4.50 -17.55
N MET A 105 34.04 -5.73 -17.45
CA MET A 105 33.10 -6.12 -16.39
C MET A 105 33.33 -7.59 -16.03
N ASN A 106 33.62 -7.86 -14.75
CA ASN A 106 33.78 -9.23 -14.23
C ASN A 106 32.91 -9.44 -13.00
N SER A 107 32.34 -10.64 -12.89
CA SER A 107 31.72 -11.11 -11.64
C SER A 107 32.81 -11.51 -10.65
N VAL A 108 32.73 -11.00 -9.42
CA VAL A 108 33.65 -11.34 -8.33
C VAL A 108 32.84 -11.94 -7.17
N PRO A 109 32.84 -13.28 -7.00
CA PRO A 109 31.99 -13.96 -6.02
C PRO A 109 32.24 -13.52 -4.57
N ASP A 110 33.51 -13.30 -4.22
CA ASP A 110 33.93 -13.03 -2.83
C ASP A 110 34.01 -11.52 -2.53
N ALA A 111 33.52 -10.66 -3.42
CA ALA A 111 33.51 -9.23 -3.16
C ALA A 111 32.52 -8.89 -2.03
N TRP A 112 32.98 -8.09 -1.07
CA TRP A 112 32.18 -7.46 -0.04
C TRP A 112 31.08 -6.61 -0.68
N PHE A 113 29.92 -6.62 -0.05
CA PHE A 113 28.80 -5.81 -0.46
C PHE A 113 28.04 -5.24 0.75
N PRO A 114 27.44 -4.06 0.60
CA PRO A 114 26.54 -3.49 1.60
C PRO A 114 25.29 -4.37 1.77
N PRO A 115 24.89 -4.72 2.99
CA PRO A 115 23.62 -5.44 3.20
C PRO A 115 22.45 -4.57 2.76
N LEU A 116 21.45 -5.20 2.16
CA LEU A 116 20.22 -4.56 1.71
C LEU A 116 19.04 -5.21 2.43
N ILE A 117 18.29 -4.44 3.19
CA ILE A 117 17.16 -4.92 3.99
C ILE A 117 15.93 -4.12 3.59
N CYS A 118 14.83 -4.82 3.28
CA CYS A 118 13.53 -4.21 3.08
C CYS A 118 12.78 -4.16 4.42
N LEU A 119 12.52 -2.96 4.95
CA LEU A 119 11.98 -2.78 6.31
C LEU A 119 10.51 -3.19 6.44
N ASN A 120 9.75 -3.04 5.37
CA ASN A 120 8.34 -3.38 5.33
C ASN A 120 8.06 -4.73 4.66
N ALA A 121 9.08 -5.58 4.51
CA ALA A 121 8.90 -6.95 4.05
C ALA A 121 8.17 -7.81 5.09
N ASP A 122 7.13 -8.54 4.67
CA ASP A 122 6.51 -9.59 5.48
C ASP A 122 7.07 -10.96 5.07
N LYS A 123 6.92 -11.30 3.78
CA LYS A 123 7.47 -12.52 3.18
C LYS A 123 8.16 -12.16 1.88
N LEU A 124 9.45 -11.85 1.92
CA LEU A 124 10.21 -11.41 0.76
C LEU A 124 11.38 -12.37 0.53
N GLU A 125 11.37 -13.06 -0.60
CA GLU A 125 12.49 -13.88 -1.06
C GLU A 125 13.52 -12.98 -1.76
N GLU A 126 14.78 -13.11 -1.36
CA GLU A 126 15.90 -12.38 -1.95
C GLU A 126 16.72 -13.33 -2.83
N GLN A 127 16.96 -12.92 -4.08
CA GLN A 127 17.91 -13.56 -4.98
C GLN A 127 18.93 -12.51 -5.43
N ALA A 128 20.15 -12.59 -4.90
CA ALA A 128 21.20 -11.64 -5.21
C ALA A 128 22.14 -12.16 -6.31
N SER A 129 22.47 -11.30 -7.27
CA SER A 129 23.58 -11.55 -8.18
C SER A 129 24.91 -11.44 -7.43
N LYS A 130 25.93 -12.14 -7.93
CA LYS A 130 27.31 -11.87 -7.54
C LYS A 130 27.65 -10.40 -7.90
N PRO A 131 28.47 -9.70 -7.10
CA PRO A 131 28.93 -8.36 -7.44
C PRO A 131 29.69 -8.35 -8.77
N THR A 132 29.47 -7.32 -9.56
CA THR A 132 30.16 -7.08 -10.84
C THR A 132 30.99 -5.81 -10.75
N VAL A 133 32.24 -5.87 -11.19
CA VAL A 133 33.19 -4.74 -11.09
C VAL A 133 33.43 -4.14 -12.48
N ASP A 134 33.14 -2.85 -12.64
CA ASP A 134 33.62 -2.04 -13.77
C ASP A 134 35.00 -1.48 -13.42
N TRP A 135 36.03 -2.15 -13.93
CA TRP A 135 37.42 -1.82 -13.62
C TRP A 135 37.85 -0.44 -14.14
N LYS A 136 37.26 0.02 -15.25
CA LYS A 136 37.60 1.32 -15.84
C LYS A 136 37.08 2.47 -14.99
N LYS A 137 35.86 2.31 -14.44
CA LYS A 137 35.22 3.31 -13.59
C LYS A 137 35.56 3.14 -12.12
N GLY A 138 36.02 1.96 -11.69
CA GLY A 138 36.16 1.63 -10.27
C GLY A 138 34.81 1.48 -9.57
N ASN A 139 33.75 1.15 -10.31
CA ASN A 139 32.41 0.97 -9.76
C ASN A 139 32.15 -0.51 -9.53
N VAL A 140 31.54 -0.82 -8.38
CA VAL A 140 31.03 -2.15 -8.11
C VAL A 140 29.51 -2.08 -8.08
N GLU A 141 28.89 -2.99 -8.81
CA GLU A 141 27.43 -3.08 -8.95
C GLU A 141 26.96 -4.43 -8.40
N ARG A 142 25.88 -4.41 -7.63
CA ARG A 142 25.18 -5.61 -7.17
C ARG A 142 23.70 -5.46 -7.49
N LYS A 143 23.13 -6.50 -8.10
CA LYS A 143 21.70 -6.58 -8.40
C LYS A 143 21.05 -7.55 -7.44
N VAL A 144 19.93 -7.14 -6.84
CA VAL A 144 19.18 -7.92 -5.88
C VAL A 144 17.73 -7.98 -6.34
N TYR A 145 17.28 -9.18 -6.66
CA TYR A 145 15.92 -9.45 -7.07
C TYR A 145 15.09 -9.83 -5.85
N PHE A 146 13.99 -9.11 -5.65
CA PHE A 146 13.06 -9.35 -4.56
C PHE A 146 11.73 -9.84 -5.11
N ASN A 147 11.20 -10.89 -4.50
CA ASN A 147 9.91 -11.47 -4.85
C ASN A 147 9.13 -11.81 -3.58
N GLY A 148 7.96 -11.21 -3.40
CA GLY A 148 7.10 -11.53 -2.27
C GLY A 148 6.22 -10.38 -1.85
N THR A 149 5.94 -10.30 -0.56
CA THR A 149 4.92 -9.42 0.02
C THR A 149 5.56 -8.30 0.83
N VAL A 150 5.17 -7.07 0.53
CA VAL A 150 5.48 -5.88 1.34
C VAL A 150 4.22 -5.39 2.04
N THR A 151 4.37 -4.97 3.29
CA THR A 151 3.32 -4.36 4.09
C THR A 151 3.26 -2.87 3.83
N ASN A 152 2.05 -2.35 3.71
CA ASN A 152 1.82 -0.96 3.40
C ASN A 152 0.54 -0.48 4.08
N GLU A 153 0.57 0.71 4.66
CA GLU A 153 -0.59 1.27 5.33
C GLU A 153 -1.59 1.78 4.29
N LEU A 154 -2.64 1.01 3.99
CA LEU A 154 -3.70 1.49 3.11
C LEU A 154 -4.48 2.60 3.83
N SER A 155 -4.16 3.84 3.49
CA SER A 155 -4.63 4.99 4.25
C SER A 155 -6.10 5.34 3.96
N GLN A 156 -6.63 4.97 2.79
CA GLN A 156 -7.91 5.49 2.28
C GLN A 156 -8.96 4.43 1.92
N ILE A 157 -8.80 3.17 2.32
CA ILE A 157 -9.75 2.09 1.98
C ILE A 157 -11.20 2.35 2.47
N ARG A 158 -11.42 3.31 3.38
CA ARG A 158 -12.75 3.82 3.76
C ARG A 158 -13.55 4.37 2.58
N LEU A 159 -12.88 4.85 1.53
CA LEU A 159 -13.47 5.44 0.33
C LEU A 159 -13.76 4.40 -0.76
N PHE A 160 -13.53 3.11 -0.49
CA PHE A 160 -13.76 2.03 -1.46
C PHE A 160 -15.13 2.16 -2.14
N PRO A 161 -15.19 2.11 -3.49
CA PRO A 161 -14.15 1.74 -4.45
C PRO A 161 -13.41 2.94 -5.07
N PHE A 162 -13.62 4.14 -4.52
CA PHE A 162 -13.00 5.39 -5.00
C PHE A 162 -11.68 5.70 -4.27
N ASP A 163 -11.05 4.67 -3.71
CA ASP A 163 -9.83 4.72 -2.90
C ASP A 163 -8.58 4.87 -3.76
N TRP A 164 -7.62 5.61 -3.21
CA TRP A 164 -6.30 5.88 -3.76
C TRP A 164 -5.29 5.46 -2.69
N ASP A 165 -4.14 4.94 -3.10
CA ASP A 165 -3.15 4.45 -2.17
C ASP A 165 -1.71 4.71 -2.62
N ASP A 166 -0.80 4.60 -1.65
CA ASP A 166 0.62 4.85 -1.81
C ASP A 166 1.37 3.58 -1.50
N LEU A 167 1.71 2.78 -2.50
CA LEU A 167 2.55 1.61 -2.30
C LEU A 167 3.98 2.04 -1.97
N ARG A 168 4.38 1.83 -0.71
CA ARG A 168 5.72 2.17 -0.22
C ARG A 168 6.63 0.95 -0.20
N ILE A 169 7.86 1.10 -0.67
CA ILE A 169 8.94 0.11 -0.50
C ILE A 169 10.09 0.83 0.20
N ILE A 170 10.49 0.31 1.36
CA ILE A 170 11.50 0.95 2.20
C ILE A 170 12.71 0.05 2.28
N CYS A 171 13.81 0.49 1.66
CA CYS A 171 15.07 -0.23 1.67
C CYS A 171 16.09 0.49 2.53
N THR A 172 16.84 -0.26 3.33
CA THR A 172 17.90 0.27 4.20
C THR A 172 19.13 -0.64 4.17
N ALA A 173 20.24 -0.13 4.68
CA ALA A 173 21.47 -0.86 4.93
C ALA A 173 21.79 -0.64 6.39
N ASP A 174 21.93 -1.73 7.11
CA ASP A 174 22.55 -1.71 8.42
C ASP A 174 23.96 -2.28 8.25
N ILE A 175 24.99 -1.45 8.37
CA ILE A 175 26.33 -2.00 8.50
C ILE A 175 26.40 -2.65 9.88
N ASN A 176 26.53 -3.97 9.90
CA ASN A 176 26.74 -4.72 11.12
C ASN A 176 27.88 -4.11 11.94
N ALA A 177 27.63 -3.84 13.23
CA ALA A 177 28.63 -3.37 14.19
C ALA A 177 29.84 -4.32 14.39
N ALA A 178 29.83 -5.49 13.76
CA ALA A 178 30.96 -6.41 13.73
C ALA A 178 32.08 -5.95 12.78
N ASP A 179 31.75 -5.17 11.73
CA ASP A 179 32.73 -4.76 10.72
C ASP A 179 33.28 -3.36 11.04
N ARG A 180 34.29 -3.30 11.92
CA ARG A 180 34.86 -2.05 12.48
C ARG A 180 35.50 -1.11 11.44
N ARG A 181 35.58 -1.49 10.16
CA ARG A 181 36.26 -0.73 9.10
C ARG A 181 35.36 0.29 8.38
N ALA A 182 34.04 0.10 8.39
CA ALA A 182 33.09 1.05 7.81
C ALA A 182 32.27 1.71 8.93
N THR A 183 32.46 3.02 9.10
CA THR A 183 31.84 3.81 10.19
C THR A 183 30.40 4.23 9.90
N ALA A 184 30.00 4.38 8.62
CA ALA A 184 28.61 4.62 8.20
C ALA A 184 28.44 4.47 6.67
N VAL A 185 27.28 3.97 6.24
CA VAL A 185 26.86 3.88 4.84
C VAL A 185 25.76 4.90 4.63
N ARG A 186 25.88 5.67 3.55
CA ARG A 186 24.88 6.63 3.12
C ARG A 186 24.35 6.20 1.77
N TYR A 187 23.06 5.93 1.69
CA TYR A 187 22.42 5.82 0.40
C TYR A 187 22.28 7.22 -0.19
N MET A 188 22.90 7.39 -1.34
CA MET A 188 22.65 8.53 -2.21
C MET A 188 21.63 8.08 -3.23
N LEU A 189 20.57 8.88 -3.35
CA LEU A 189 19.71 8.79 -4.52
C LEU A 189 20.53 9.31 -5.69
N VAL A 190 20.61 8.50 -6.75
CA VAL A 190 21.21 8.95 -8.00
C VAL A 190 20.52 10.26 -8.40
N PRO A 191 21.26 11.33 -8.71
CA PRO A 191 20.67 12.64 -8.98
C PRO A 191 19.57 12.56 -10.04
N GLU A 192 18.45 13.25 -9.75
CA GLU A 192 17.18 13.28 -10.49
C GLU A 192 17.33 13.44 -12.01
N GLU A 193 18.39 14.09 -12.48
CA GLU A 193 18.59 14.40 -13.90
C GLU A 193 18.74 13.16 -14.80
N SER A 194 19.08 12.00 -14.25
CA SER A 194 19.30 10.76 -15.04
C SER A 194 18.24 9.68 -14.83
N TRP A 195 17.32 9.87 -13.88
CA TRP A 195 16.46 8.79 -13.42
C TRP A 195 14.99 9.21 -13.45
N SER A 196 14.27 8.70 -14.47
CA SER A 196 12.86 9.03 -14.68
C SER A 196 11.93 8.05 -13.96
N PRO A 197 10.74 8.49 -13.48
CA PRO A 197 9.73 7.59 -12.91
C PRO A 197 9.37 6.40 -13.81
N ARG A 198 9.53 6.53 -15.13
CA ARG A 198 9.30 5.45 -16.10
C ARG A 198 10.37 4.36 -16.10
N GLN A 199 11.58 4.67 -15.68
CA GLN A 199 12.62 3.66 -15.46
C GLN A 199 12.34 2.87 -14.16
N MET A 200 11.66 3.49 -13.19
CA MET A 200 11.20 2.82 -11.97
C MET A 200 10.01 1.92 -12.23
N VAL A 201 8.98 2.44 -12.93
CA VAL A 201 7.75 1.73 -13.25
C VAL A 201 7.59 1.69 -14.77
N PRO A 202 8.10 0.62 -15.42
CA PRO A 202 7.93 0.44 -16.85
C PRO A 202 6.46 0.21 -17.25
N TYR A 203 6.13 0.51 -18.51
CA TYR A 203 4.77 0.38 -19.06
C TYR A 203 4.12 -1.00 -18.86
N TYR A 204 4.88 -2.08 -18.94
CA TYR A 204 4.34 -3.42 -18.73
C TYR A 204 3.86 -3.67 -17.29
N VAL A 205 4.35 -2.90 -16.32
CA VAL A 205 3.90 -2.99 -14.92
C VAL A 205 2.50 -2.42 -14.78
N GLU A 206 2.16 -1.34 -15.50
CA GLU A 206 0.81 -0.74 -15.49
C GLU A 206 -0.25 -1.72 -15.97
N GLN A 207 0.11 -2.63 -16.90
CA GLN A 207 -0.78 -3.67 -17.41
C GLN A 207 -0.90 -4.87 -16.47
N SER A 208 0.03 -5.03 -15.52
CA SER A 208 0.07 -6.18 -14.62
C SER A 208 -0.97 -6.11 -13.51
N VAL A 209 -1.48 -4.91 -13.19
CA VAL A 209 -2.48 -4.70 -12.13
C VAL A 209 -3.83 -4.42 -12.77
N GLN A 210 -4.76 -5.38 -12.67
CA GLN A 210 -6.07 -5.27 -13.32
C GLN A 210 -7.01 -4.32 -12.59
N GLU A 211 -6.97 -4.31 -11.26
CA GLU A 211 -7.87 -3.51 -10.41
C GLU A 211 -7.38 -2.08 -10.18
N TRP A 212 -6.08 -1.81 -10.40
CA TRP A 212 -5.45 -0.54 -10.08
C TRP A 212 -4.85 0.12 -11.31
N GLU A 213 -4.87 1.44 -11.30
CA GLU A 213 -4.19 2.33 -12.22
C GLU A 213 -3.00 2.92 -11.47
N ILE A 214 -1.79 2.78 -12.04
CA ILE A 214 -0.57 3.31 -11.43
C ILE A 214 -0.33 4.72 -11.97
N ILE A 215 -0.20 5.70 -11.06
CA ILE A 215 0.08 7.10 -11.42
C ILE A 215 1.60 7.28 -11.43
N VAL A 216 2.25 6.82 -12.50
CA VAL A 216 3.72 6.79 -12.61
C VAL A 216 4.35 8.17 -12.46
N ASN A 217 3.75 9.21 -13.04
CA ASN A 217 4.28 10.58 -13.00
C ASN A 217 4.28 11.19 -11.59
N MET A 218 3.49 10.66 -10.67
CA MET A 218 3.48 11.10 -9.27
C MET A 218 4.41 10.25 -8.39
N SER A 219 4.86 9.09 -8.87
CA SER A 219 5.65 8.17 -8.07
C SER A 219 7.03 8.75 -7.79
N THR A 220 7.44 8.77 -6.52
CA THR A 220 8.66 9.43 -6.05
C THR A 220 9.62 8.45 -5.39
N ILE A 221 10.91 8.78 -5.46
CA ILE A 221 11.89 8.22 -4.55
C ILE A 221 12.42 9.33 -3.66
N GLY A 222 12.32 9.10 -2.36
CA GLY A 222 12.79 10.02 -1.32
C GLY A 222 13.81 9.36 -0.40
N LYS A 223 14.53 10.20 0.33
CA LYS A 223 15.29 9.72 1.48
C LYS A 223 14.30 9.26 2.53
N TRP A 224 14.52 8.08 3.09
CA TRP A 224 13.69 7.60 4.18
C TRP A 224 13.92 8.48 5.43
N ASN A 225 12.86 9.16 5.88
CA ASN A 225 12.92 9.99 7.09
C ASN A 225 12.56 9.15 8.32
N GLN A 226 13.59 8.77 9.07
CA GLN A 226 13.45 7.94 10.27
C GLN A 226 12.59 8.59 11.36
N GLU A 227 12.62 9.92 11.50
CA GLU A 227 11.85 10.63 12.53
C GLU A 227 10.35 10.64 12.23
N LEU A 228 9.98 10.78 10.96
CA LEU A 228 8.59 10.67 10.52
C LEU A 228 8.00 9.29 10.87
N TYR A 229 8.80 8.23 10.69
CA TYR A 229 8.39 6.87 11.01
C TYR A 229 8.32 6.61 12.51
N LYS A 230 9.27 7.13 13.30
CA LYS A 230 9.23 7.06 14.77
C LYS A 230 7.95 7.73 15.30
N HIS A 231 7.62 8.92 14.82
CA HIS A 231 6.41 9.62 15.23
C HIS A 231 5.13 8.89 14.81
N LYS A 232 5.02 8.41 13.56
CA LYS A 232 3.86 7.62 13.10
C LYS A 232 3.69 6.33 13.91
N TYR A 233 4.78 5.62 14.20
CA TYR A 233 4.75 4.40 14.99
C TYR A 233 4.33 4.67 16.44
N ILE A 234 4.84 5.73 17.07
CA ILE A 234 4.43 6.16 18.40
C ILE A 234 2.94 6.55 18.40
N GLU A 235 2.51 7.37 17.45
CA GLU A 235 1.11 7.80 17.31
C GLU A 235 0.16 6.61 17.12
N GLN A 236 0.56 5.61 16.31
CA GLN A 236 -0.22 4.38 16.14
C GLN A 236 -0.24 3.50 17.38
N LYS A 237 0.88 3.40 18.11
CA LYS A 237 0.96 2.68 19.39
C LYS A 237 0.05 3.34 20.43
N GLU A 238 -0.03 4.67 20.44
CA GLU A 238 -0.95 5.41 21.30
C GLU A 238 -2.42 5.23 20.86
N LYS A 239 -2.73 5.32 19.56
CA LYS A 239 -4.07 5.01 19.02
C LYS A 239 -4.51 3.59 19.33
N ARG A 240 -3.60 2.60 19.28
CA ARG A 240 -3.88 1.21 19.66
C ARG A 240 -4.16 1.07 21.16
N LYS A 241 -3.39 1.74 22.01
CA LYS A 241 -3.64 1.80 23.46
C LYS A 241 -5.01 2.43 23.77
N HIS A 242 -5.45 3.44 23.02
CA HIS A 242 -6.77 4.06 23.19
C HIS A 242 -7.92 3.29 22.53
N SER A 243 -7.64 2.43 21.54
CA SER A 243 -8.63 1.54 20.91
C SER A 243 -8.89 0.24 21.69
N HIS A 244 -8.09 -0.05 22.72
CA HIS A 244 -8.26 -1.20 23.62
C HIS A 244 -8.65 -0.73 25.02
N PHE A 245 -9.73 0.05 25.14
CA PHE A 245 -10.44 0.21 26.40
C PHE A 245 -11.92 0.54 26.15
N ASN A 246 -12.78 -0.47 26.17
CA ASN A 246 -13.94 -0.56 27.06
C ASN A 246 -14.87 -1.72 26.64
N PRO A 247 -14.79 -2.88 27.30
CA PRO A 247 -15.94 -3.75 27.45
C PRO A 247 -16.28 -3.82 28.95
N LYS A 248 -17.12 -2.90 29.42
CA LYS A 248 -18.29 -3.18 30.26
C LYS A 248 -18.94 -1.87 30.69
N GLY A 249 -20.18 -1.70 30.26
CA GLY A 249 -21.12 -0.85 30.99
C GLY A 249 -21.37 -1.41 32.38
N ASN A 250 -21.53 -0.52 33.35
CA ASN A 250 -22.58 -0.66 34.35
C ASN A 250 -23.05 0.73 34.76
N LEU A 251 -24.38 0.87 34.73
CA LEU A 251 -25.17 1.97 35.27
C LEU A 251 -25.02 2.07 36.80
N PHE A 252 -25.42 3.24 37.31
CA PHE A 252 -25.67 3.63 38.71
C PHE A 252 -24.50 4.15 39.54
N GLY A 253 -24.64 5.43 39.91
CA GLY A 253 -24.67 5.76 41.34
C GLY A 253 -23.50 6.55 41.90
N SER A 254 -23.76 7.84 42.10
CA SER A 254 -23.31 8.64 43.25
C SER A 254 -21.85 9.10 43.31
N VAL A 255 -21.76 10.42 43.11
CA VAL A 255 -20.83 11.34 43.77
C VAL A 255 -20.48 10.89 45.19
N LYS A 256 -19.18 10.69 45.47
CA LYS A 256 -18.62 10.96 46.80
C LYS A 256 -17.15 11.38 46.72
N LYS A 257 -16.95 12.64 47.09
CA LYS A 257 -15.72 13.34 47.40
C LYS A 257 -14.92 12.60 48.49
N ILE A 258 -13.66 12.26 48.24
CA ILE A 258 -12.63 12.15 49.29
C ILE A 258 -11.34 12.74 48.73
N GLU A 259 -10.88 13.75 49.45
CA GLU A 259 -9.68 14.55 49.26
C GLU A 259 -8.61 13.99 50.23
N ILE A 260 -7.33 14.12 49.85
CA ILE A 260 -6.13 14.06 50.69
C ILE A 260 -5.69 12.66 51.19
N ASN A 261 -4.62 12.14 50.58
CA ASN A 261 -3.35 11.88 51.28
C ASN A 261 -2.22 11.69 50.26
N ARG A 262 -1.43 12.75 50.15
CA ARG A 262 -0.07 12.78 49.59
C ARG A 262 0.85 12.40 50.77
N GLU A 263 1.93 11.70 50.47
CA GLU A 263 3.01 11.23 51.38
C GLU A 263 2.87 9.80 51.92
N ALA A 264 3.97 9.05 51.73
CA ALA A 264 4.29 7.71 52.20
C ALA A 264 3.90 6.50 51.31
N GLU A 265 4.44 6.42 50.09
CA GLU A 265 4.72 5.12 49.43
C GLU A 265 5.82 5.21 48.33
N GLU A 266 6.83 6.08 48.51
CA GLU A 266 7.96 6.22 47.56
C GLU A 266 9.25 5.48 47.98
N THR A 267 9.19 4.60 48.98
CA THR A 267 10.38 3.91 49.47
C THR A 267 10.15 2.42 49.66
N ASN A 268 9.92 1.67 48.57
CA ASN A 268 10.34 0.26 48.57
C ASN A 268 10.49 -0.47 47.21
N ASP A 269 10.17 0.13 46.06
CA ASP A 269 10.24 -0.60 44.78
C ASP A 269 11.55 -0.40 43.97
N GLN A 270 12.50 0.38 44.48
CA GLN A 270 13.80 0.59 43.79
C GLN A 270 14.81 -0.55 43.95
N ASN A 271 14.59 -1.52 44.84
CA ASN A 271 15.56 -2.60 45.10
C ASN A 271 15.17 -3.97 44.52
N ARG A 272 14.10 -4.06 43.70
CA ARG A 272 13.71 -5.29 43.00
C ARG A 272 13.95 -5.28 41.49
N ALA A 273 14.70 -4.28 41.01
CA ALA A 273 15.23 -4.20 39.65
C ALA A 273 16.69 -4.69 39.59
N SER A 274 16.97 -5.89 40.09
CA SER A 274 18.20 -6.62 39.80
C SER A 274 17.87 -8.00 39.23
N ASN A 275 18.47 -8.28 38.07
CA ASN A 275 18.55 -9.58 37.40
C ASN A 275 17.35 -10.06 36.55
N VAL A 276 16.86 -9.20 35.66
CA VAL A 276 16.43 -9.69 34.33
C VAL A 276 17.42 -9.13 33.31
N ASN A 277 18.37 -9.97 32.90
CA ASN A 277 19.22 -9.71 31.73
C ASN A 277 18.34 -9.68 30.48
N LEU A 278 17.72 -8.53 30.23
CA LEU A 278 17.20 -8.20 28.90
C LEU A 278 18.42 -7.94 28.01
N PRO A 279 18.58 -8.62 26.86
CA PRO A 279 19.68 -8.34 25.95
C PRO A 279 19.62 -6.88 25.48
N PRO A 280 20.76 -6.22 25.26
CA PRO A 280 20.85 -4.79 24.97
C PRO A 280 20.26 -4.51 23.57
N ARG A 281 18.95 -4.29 23.49
CA ARG A 281 18.25 -3.88 22.26
C ARG A 281 17.98 -2.37 22.20
N GLU A 282 17.98 -1.67 23.33
CA GLU A 282 17.66 -0.23 23.38
C GLU A 282 18.86 0.70 23.10
N SER A 283 20.10 0.20 23.15
CA SER A 283 21.30 0.97 22.79
C SER A 283 21.74 0.83 21.32
N ALA A 284 20.97 0.13 20.48
CA ALA A 284 21.25 -0.03 19.04
C ALA A 284 20.54 1.03 18.14
N ILE A 285 19.62 1.84 18.69
CA ILE A 285 18.63 2.61 17.91
C ILE A 285 19.07 4.06 17.58
N ALA A 286 20.28 4.46 17.98
CA ALA A 286 20.91 5.70 17.52
C ALA A 286 22.00 5.45 16.45
N ARG A 287 21.98 4.30 15.77
CA ARG A 287 22.72 4.16 14.52
C ARG A 287 21.96 4.91 13.44
N SER A 288 22.64 5.86 12.80
CA SER A 288 22.14 6.59 11.62
C SER A 288 21.91 5.60 10.48
N MET A 289 20.76 4.94 10.47
CA MET A 289 20.34 4.09 9.36
C MET A 289 20.00 5.00 8.18
N SER A 290 20.75 4.87 7.09
CA SER A 290 20.39 5.48 5.83
C SER A 290 19.43 4.54 5.09
N GLY A 291 18.36 5.08 4.53
CA GLY A 291 17.38 4.31 3.77
C GLY A 291 16.78 5.11 2.64
N VAL A 292 16.20 4.39 1.70
CA VAL A 292 15.48 4.91 0.54
C VAL A 292 14.03 4.47 0.64
N GLU A 293 13.12 5.41 0.47
CA GLU A 293 11.68 5.17 0.39
C GLU A 293 11.22 5.40 -1.04
N VAL A 294 10.57 4.39 -1.59
CA VAL A 294 9.99 4.40 -2.93
C VAL A 294 8.48 4.44 -2.76
N THR A 295 7.85 5.49 -3.26
CA THR A 295 6.39 5.67 -3.15
C THR A 295 5.77 5.60 -4.54
N ILE A 296 4.88 4.62 -4.73
CA ILE A 296 4.16 4.39 -5.98
C ILE A 296 2.69 4.71 -5.73
N HIS A 297 2.19 5.77 -6.37
CA HIS A 297 0.79 6.15 -6.24
C HIS A 297 -0.08 5.27 -7.13
N VAL A 298 -1.12 4.69 -6.54
CA VAL A 298 -2.09 3.82 -7.21
C VAL A 298 -3.51 4.30 -6.97
N ARG A 299 -4.38 4.11 -7.95
CA ARG A 299 -5.80 4.44 -7.89
C ARG A 299 -6.63 3.23 -8.32
N ARG A 300 -7.72 2.92 -7.63
CA ARG A 300 -8.61 1.83 -8.06
C ARG A 300 -9.38 2.21 -9.34
N ARG A 301 -9.51 1.25 -10.26
CA ARG A 301 -10.40 1.34 -11.44
C ARG A 301 -11.86 1.16 -10.99
N PHE A 302 -12.47 2.24 -10.54
CA PHE A 302 -13.78 2.24 -9.91
C PHE A 302 -14.94 1.95 -10.87
N GLU A 303 -14.72 2.04 -12.19
CA GLU A 303 -15.75 1.90 -13.23
C GLU A 303 -16.48 0.55 -13.11
N TYR A 304 -15.72 -0.52 -12.86
CA TYR A 304 -16.26 -1.86 -12.64
C TYR A 304 -17.32 -1.89 -11.53
N TYR A 305 -17.01 -1.26 -10.39
CA TYR A 305 -17.87 -1.22 -9.21
C TYR A 305 -19.09 -0.33 -9.44
N VAL A 306 -18.94 0.76 -10.19
CA VAL A 306 -20.06 1.63 -10.55
C VAL A 306 -21.09 0.85 -11.37
N TYR A 307 -20.68 0.16 -12.43
CA TYR A 307 -21.62 -0.52 -13.33
C TYR A 307 -22.14 -1.84 -12.78
N LYS A 308 -21.31 -2.66 -12.12
CA LYS A 308 -21.75 -3.96 -11.62
C LYS A 308 -22.41 -3.90 -10.25
N ILE A 309 -21.96 -3.01 -9.37
CA ILE A 309 -22.43 -2.97 -7.99
C ILE A 309 -23.41 -1.84 -7.79
N ILE A 310 -22.97 -0.59 -7.94
CA ILE A 310 -23.78 0.59 -7.61
C ILE A 310 -25.02 0.67 -8.50
N LEU A 311 -24.87 0.49 -9.82
CA LEU A 311 -25.99 0.58 -10.75
C LEU A 311 -27.03 -0.53 -10.50
N VAL A 312 -26.60 -1.80 -10.40
CA VAL A 312 -27.51 -2.93 -10.15
C VAL A 312 -28.24 -2.77 -8.82
N PHE A 313 -27.53 -2.33 -7.78
CA PHE A 313 -28.13 -2.04 -6.48
C PHE A 313 -29.23 -0.97 -6.57
N ASN A 314 -28.94 0.17 -7.22
CA ASN A 314 -29.91 1.25 -7.36
C ASN A 314 -31.13 0.82 -8.20
N LEU A 315 -30.95 -0.03 -9.21
CA LEU A 315 -32.07 -0.58 -9.98
C LEU A 315 -33.03 -1.40 -9.12
N ILE A 316 -32.53 -2.20 -8.17
CA ILE A 316 -33.38 -2.95 -7.22
C ILE A 316 -34.20 -1.98 -6.35
N ILE A 317 -33.57 -0.91 -5.83
CA ILE A 317 -34.25 0.11 -5.02
C ILE A 317 -35.28 0.92 -5.84
N PHE A 318 -34.99 1.21 -7.11
CA PHE A 318 -35.96 1.90 -7.97
C PHE A 318 -37.12 0.99 -8.37
N MET A 319 -36.88 -0.31 -8.56
CA MET A 319 -37.96 -1.28 -8.80
C MET A 319 -38.90 -1.39 -7.60
N SER A 320 -38.38 -1.34 -6.37
CA SER A 320 -39.23 -1.35 -5.17
C SER A 320 -40.07 -0.07 -5.04
N TRP A 321 -39.61 1.05 -5.60
CA TRP A 321 -40.38 2.29 -5.66
C TRP A 321 -41.56 2.21 -6.64
N ALA A 322 -41.46 1.44 -7.73
CA ALA A 322 -42.54 1.29 -8.70
C ALA A 322 -43.86 0.80 -8.07
N VAL A 323 -43.79 0.13 -6.91
CA VAL A 323 -44.95 -0.28 -6.09
C VAL A 323 -45.86 0.87 -5.69
N ASN A 324 -45.31 2.07 -5.51
CA ASN A 324 -46.10 3.25 -5.14
C ASN A 324 -46.96 3.77 -6.32
N ALA A 325 -46.72 3.31 -7.54
CA ALA A 325 -47.60 3.56 -8.68
C ALA A 325 -48.78 2.58 -8.75
N SER A 326 -48.71 1.44 -8.05
CA SER A 326 -49.83 0.51 -7.92
C SER A 326 -50.90 1.13 -7.02
N GLY A 327 -52.18 1.00 -7.39
CA GLY A 327 -53.29 1.58 -6.65
C GLY A 327 -53.27 1.19 -5.17
N HIS A 328 -53.57 2.14 -4.28
CA HIS A 328 -53.49 1.98 -2.83
C HIS A 328 -54.31 0.80 -2.28
N ASN A 329 -55.35 0.37 -3.00
CA ASN A 329 -56.23 -0.74 -2.63
C ASN A 329 -55.59 -2.13 -2.74
N GLU A 330 -54.44 -2.28 -3.41
CA GLU A 330 -53.78 -3.57 -3.62
C GLU A 330 -52.66 -3.83 -2.60
N PHE A 331 -52.97 -3.76 -1.31
CA PHE A 331 -51.99 -3.93 -0.23
C PHE A 331 -51.18 -5.23 -0.36
N LEU A 332 -51.85 -6.35 -0.68
CA LEU A 332 -51.19 -7.66 -0.83
C LEU A 332 -50.16 -7.64 -1.96
N SER A 333 -50.54 -7.15 -3.15
CA SER A 333 -49.64 -7.00 -4.29
C SER A 333 -48.43 -6.12 -3.95
N ARG A 334 -48.64 -5.03 -3.21
CA ARG A 334 -47.56 -4.12 -2.78
C ARG A 334 -46.56 -4.83 -1.87
N MET A 335 -47.07 -5.57 -0.89
CA MET A 335 -46.24 -6.34 0.04
C MET A 335 -45.43 -7.43 -0.66
N GLU A 336 -46.01 -8.11 -1.65
CA GLU A 336 -45.31 -9.13 -2.45
C GLU A 336 -44.13 -8.55 -3.22
N VAL A 337 -44.29 -7.39 -3.87
CA VAL A 337 -43.20 -6.75 -4.63
C VAL A 337 -42.12 -6.21 -3.70
N ILE A 338 -42.48 -5.61 -2.56
CA ILE A 338 -41.52 -5.15 -1.54
C ILE A 338 -40.74 -6.33 -0.96
N ALA A 339 -41.42 -7.43 -0.62
CA ALA A 339 -40.78 -8.64 -0.11
C ALA A 339 -39.81 -9.25 -1.14
N THR A 340 -40.24 -9.34 -2.41
CA THR A 340 -39.39 -9.83 -3.50
C THR A 340 -38.16 -8.93 -3.71
N SER A 341 -38.34 -7.61 -3.67
CA SER A 341 -37.25 -6.64 -3.77
C SER A 341 -36.27 -6.73 -2.60
N ALA A 342 -36.78 -6.96 -1.38
CA ALA A 342 -35.95 -7.19 -0.21
C ALA A 342 -35.13 -8.47 -0.33
N THR A 343 -35.73 -9.57 -0.77
CA THR A 343 -35.00 -10.83 -1.03
C THR A 343 -33.92 -10.63 -2.08
N ALA A 344 -34.23 -9.95 -3.19
CA ALA A 344 -33.24 -9.62 -4.23
C ALA A 344 -32.11 -8.75 -3.67
N LEU A 345 -32.42 -7.75 -2.84
CA LEU A 345 -31.43 -6.88 -2.20
C LEU A 345 -30.49 -7.67 -1.29
N PHE A 346 -31.03 -8.52 -0.41
CA PHE A 346 -30.21 -9.32 0.51
C PHE A 346 -29.35 -10.35 -0.22
N ALA A 347 -29.89 -11.00 -1.26
CA ALA A 347 -29.11 -11.91 -2.12
C ALA A 347 -27.97 -11.17 -2.83
N PHE A 348 -28.25 -9.97 -3.32
CA PHE A 348 -27.26 -9.12 -3.96
C PHE A 348 -26.17 -8.65 -2.98
N ILE A 349 -26.54 -8.15 -1.80
CA ILE A 349 -25.58 -7.76 -0.75
C ILE A 349 -24.70 -8.95 -0.36
N TYR A 350 -25.28 -10.14 -0.18
CA TYR A 350 -24.53 -11.34 0.12
C TYR A 350 -23.54 -11.70 -0.98
N SER A 351 -23.95 -11.63 -2.25
CA SER A 351 -23.07 -11.87 -3.39
C SER A 351 -21.89 -10.88 -3.43
N VAL A 352 -22.15 -9.59 -3.21
CA VAL A 352 -21.10 -8.57 -3.25
C VAL A 352 -20.16 -8.67 -2.05
N GLN A 353 -20.65 -9.07 -0.87
CA GLN A 353 -19.83 -9.27 0.32
C GLN A 353 -18.81 -10.41 0.20
N GLN A 354 -19.00 -11.34 -0.74
CA GLN A 354 -18.01 -12.38 -1.02
C GLN A 354 -16.79 -11.83 -1.77
N ASP A 355 -17.01 -10.82 -2.61
CA ASP A 355 -15.96 -10.18 -3.42
C ASP A 355 -15.30 -8.99 -2.69
N LEU A 356 -15.96 -8.42 -1.68
CA LEU A 356 -15.43 -7.33 -0.88
C LEU A 356 -14.48 -7.84 0.22
N PRO A 357 -13.38 -7.12 0.49
CA PRO A 357 -12.53 -7.44 1.62
C PRO A 357 -13.24 -7.20 2.95
N LYS A 358 -13.00 -8.08 3.93
CA LYS A 358 -13.55 -7.94 5.27
C LYS A 358 -12.79 -6.86 6.04
N LEU A 359 -13.46 -5.73 6.30
CA LEU A 359 -12.88 -4.59 7.01
C LEU A 359 -13.59 -4.36 8.35
N PRO A 360 -12.88 -3.89 9.40
CA PRO A 360 -13.47 -3.59 10.71
C PRO A 360 -14.26 -2.27 10.76
N PHE A 361 -14.43 -1.59 9.62
CA PHE A 361 -15.14 -0.32 9.49
C PHE A 361 -15.98 -0.28 8.21
N LEU A 362 -16.98 0.60 8.19
CA LEU A 362 -17.86 0.77 7.03
C LEU A 362 -17.19 1.57 5.91
N THR A 363 -17.16 0.98 4.72
CA THR A 363 -16.79 1.64 3.47
C THR A 363 -17.92 2.51 2.93
N PHE A 364 -17.66 3.25 1.84
CA PHE A 364 -18.71 3.98 1.12
C PHE A 364 -19.78 3.02 0.57
N ILE A 365 -19.38 1.89 -0.02
CA ILE A 365 -20.35 0.89 -0.52
C ILE A 365 -21.20 0.31 0.61
N ASP A 366 -20.62 0.02 1.78
CA ASP A 366 -21.40 -0.49 2.91
C ASP A 366 -22.46 0.53 3.36
N LYS A 367 -22.11 1.82 3.43
CA LYS A 367 -23.06 2.89 3.76
C LYS A 367 -24.17 3.02 2.72
N LEU A 368 -23.83 2.92 1.43
CA LEU A 368 -24.80 2.90 0.33
C LEU A 368 -25.76 1.70 0.48
N MET A 369 -25.24 0.51 0.76
CA MET A 369 -26.03 -0.71 0.97
C MET A 369 -26.99 -0.59 2.15
N ILE A 370 -26.47 -0.13 3.29
CA ILE A 370 -27.28 0.13 4.49
C ILE A 370 -28.39 1.15 4.21
N SER A 371 -28.10 2.21 3.44
CA SER A 371 -29.11 3.20 3.05
C SER A 371 -30.25 2.61 2.22
N GLY A 372 -29.96 1.64 1.33
CA GLY A 372 -31.00 0.95 0.56
C GLY A 372 -31.84 0.01 1.42
N ILE A 373 -31.26 -0.66 2.42
CA ILE A 373 -32.01 -1.44 3.40
C ILE A 373 -32.99 -0.53 4.18
N PHE A 374 -32.51 0.62 4.66
CA PHE A 374 -33.38 1.60 5.33
C PHE A 374 -34.48 2.14 4.39
N CYS A 375 -34.18 2.33 3.11
CA CYS A 375 -35.17 2.74 2.11
C CYS A 375 -36.29 1.71 1.96
N LEU A 376 -35.96 0.41 1.84
CA LEU A 376 -36.96 -0.66 1.77
C LEU A 376 -37.78 -0.79 3.07
N ALA A 377 -37.13 -0.63 4.23
CA ALA A 377 -37.84 -0.63 5.50
C ALA A 377 -38.84 0.55 5.58
N ALA A 378 -38.44 1.74 5.14
CA ALA A 378 -39.31 2.91 5.10
C ALA A 378 -40.50 2.71 4.13
N GLN A 379 -40.27 2.12 2.95
CA GLN A 379 -41.34 1.76 2.01
C GLN A 379 -42.32 0.74 2.60
N THR A 380 -41.81 -0.24 3.35
CA THR A 380 -42.65 -1.23 4.05
C THR A 380 -43.54 -0.55 5.09
N MET A 381 -42.96 0.33 5.91
CA MET A 381 -43.71 1.10 6.90
C MET A 381 -44.77 2.00 6.23
N GLN A 382 -44.41 2.67 5.14
CA GLN A 382 -45.36 3.48 4.36
C GLN A 382 -46.56 2.65 3.87
N ALA A 383 -46.33 1.48 3.28
CA ALA A 383 -47.39 0.62 2.77
C ALA A 383 -48.36 0.19 3.88
N VAL A 384 -47.83 -0.17 5.07
CA VAL A 384 -48.64 -0.55 6.24
C VAL A 384 -49.43 0.64 6.78
N ILE A 385 -48.79 1.81 6.92
CA ILE A 385 -49.44 3.02 7.42
C ILE A 385 -50.58 3.45 6.49
N SER A 386 -50.35 3.45 5.18
CA SER A 386 -51.35 3.87 4.20
C SER A 386 -52.59 2.97 4.23
N HIS A 387 -52.39 1.65 4.30
CA HIS A 387 -53.48 0.69 4.45
C HIS A 387 -54.25 0.89 5.77
N LYS A 388 -53.55 1.09 6.89
CA LYS A 388 -54.19 1.29 8.21
C LYS A 388 -54.96 2.59 8.33
N ILE A 389 -54.51 3.66 7.69
CA ILE A 389 -55.22 4.95 7.69
C ILE A 389 -56.51 4.83 6.87
N ASP A 390 -56.48 4.15 5.73
CA ASP A 390 -57.68 3.91 4.93
C ASP A 390 -58.69 3.05 5.70
N ASP A 391 -58.24 2.03 6.44
CA ASP A 391 -59.10 1.20 7.33
C ASP A 391 -59.78 2.02 8.45
N TRP A 392 -59.18 3.11 8.93
CA TRP A 392 -59.65 3.84 10.12
C TRP A 392 -60.52 5.06 9.83
N THR A 393 -60.34 5.68 8.66
CA THR A 393 -60.88 7.03 8.42
C THR A 393 -62.02 7.08 7.40
N ASP A 394 -62.35 5.97 6.71
CA ASP A 394 -63.32 5.88 5.59
C ASP A 394 -63.12 6.94 4.47
N MET A 395 -62.02 7.70 4.55
CA MET A 395 -61.61 8.76 3.66
C MET A 395 -60.34 8.32 2.94
N ASN A 396 -60.19 8.69 1.66
CA ASN A 396 -59.01 8.37 0.82
C ASN A 396 -57.73 9.14 1.23
N ILE A 397 -57.45 9.27 2.53
CA ILE A 397 -56.28 9.96 3.06
C ILE A 397 -55.00 9.15 2.76
N GLY A 398 -55.08 7.82 2.70
CA GLY A 398 -53.96 6.95 2.32
C GLY A 398 -53.42 7.28 0.93
N SER A 399 -54.27 7.64 -0.04
CA SER A 399 -53.84 8.06 -1.38
C SER A 399 -53.00 9.35 -1.37
N VAL A 400 -53.28 10.26 -0.44
CA VAL A 400 -52.52 11.50 -0.27
C VAL A 400 -51.16 11.21 0.37
N VAL A 401 -51.14 10.34 1.38
CA VAL A 401 -49.91 9.86 2.02
C VAL A 401 -49.01 9.15 1.00
N ASP A 402 -49.56 8.24 0.21
CA ASP A 402 -48.84 7.56 -0.87
C ASP A 402 -48.31 8.56 -1.91
N GLY A 403 -49.08 9.59 -2.26
CA GLY A 403 -48.63 10.66 -3.15
C GLY A 403 -47.39 11.38 -2.61
N TYR A 404 -47.40 11.82 -1.35
CA TYR A 404 -46.24 12.49 -0.74
C TYR A 404 -45.04 11.55 -0.54
N CYS A 405 -45.27 10.33 -0.05
CA CYS A 405 -44.20 9.37 0.20
C CYS A 405 -43.58 8.83 -1.10
N SER A 406 -44.37 8.76 -2.19
CA SER A 406 -43.87 8.36 -3.50
C SER A 406 -42.72 9.26 -3.95
N LEU A 407 -42.78 10.57 -3.72
CA LEU A 407 -41.68 11.47 -4.10
C LEU A 407 -40.70 11.69 -2.94
N GLY A 408 -41.19 11.69 -1.69
CA GLY A 408 -40.40 12.01 -0.51
C GLY A 408 -39.29 10.99 -0.22
N ILE A 409 -39.60 9.70 -0.21
CA ILE A 409 -38.64 8.61 0.09
C ILE A 409 -37.46 8.58 -0.91
N PRO A 410 -37.67 8.54 -2.24
CA PRO A 410 -36.57 8.52 -3.20
C PRO A 410 -35.78 9.83 -3.18
N CYS A 411 -36.42 10.98 -3.01
CA CYS A 411 -35.71 12.25 -2.84
C CYS A 411 -34.80 12.22 -1.60
N LEU A 412 -35.29 11.70 -0.47
CA LEU A 412 -34.49 11.53 0.75
C LEU A 412 -33.33 10.56 0.51
N TYR A 413 -33.58 9.43 -0.17
CA TYR A 413 -32.53 8.47 -0.53
C TYR A 413 -31.45 9.09 -1.41
N ILE A 414 -31.83 9.82 -2.47
CA ILE A 414 -30.90 10.46 -3.40
C ILE A 414 -30.12 11.57 -2.70
N THR A 415 -30.79 12.42 -1.91
CA THR A 415 -30.14 13.50 -1.16
C THR A 415 -29.17 12.96 -0.11
N TYR A 416 -29.55 11.92 0.63
CA TYR A 416 -28.66 11.24 1.58
C TYR A 416 -27.43 10.66 0.90
N ASN A 417 -27.60 9.91 -0.20
CA ASN A 417 -26.47 9.30 -0.91
C ASN A 417 -25.58 10.35 -1.58
N THR A 418 -26.16 11.43 -2.11
CA THR A 418 -25.41 12.58 -2.64
C THR A 418 -24.66 13.30 -1.52
N TYR A 419 -25.26 13.44 -0.33
CA TYR A 419 -24.59 14.01 0.85
C TYR A 419 -23.42 13.16 1.30
N ILE A 420 -23.59 11.83 1.42
CA ILE A 420 -22.52 10.90 1.78
C ILE A 420 -21.41 10.92 0.72
N ALA A 421 -21.76 10.90 -0.56
CA ALA A 421 -20.78 11.02 -1.66
C ALA A 421 -20.00 12.34 -1.56
N ASN A 422 -20.68 13.46 -1.32
CA ASN A 422 -20.02 14.76 -1.14
C ASN A 422 -19.13 14.80 0.11
N LEU A 423 -19.57 14.22 1.23
CA LEU A 423 -18.78 14.14 2.46
C LEU A 423 -17.50 13.32 2.23
N VAL A 424 -17.62 12.22 1.51
CA VAL A 424 -16.52 11.34 1.08
C VAL A 424 -15.56 12.08 0.13
N LEU A 425 -16.07 12.80 -0.86
CA LEU A 425 -15.26 13.64 -1.76
C LEU A 425 -14.59 14.82 -1.05
N ARG A 426 -15.22 15.39 -0.02
CA ARG A 426 -14.62 16.45 0.81
C ARG A 426 -13.52 15.92 1.71
N ALA A 427 -13.73 14.76 2.33
CA ALA A 427 -12.69 14.07 3.11
C ALA A 427 -11.42 13.87 2.24
N ARG A 428 -11.60 13.43 0.99
CA ARG A 428 -10.53 13.35 -0.01
C ARG A 428 -9.77 14.68 -0.20
N SER A 429 -10.49 15.80 -0.35
CA SER A 429 -9.84 17.11 -0.55
C SER A 429 -9.04 17.57 0.67
N HIS A 430 -9.50 17.20 1.88
CA HIS A 430 -8.86 17.60 3.12
C HIS A 430 -7.56 16.84 3.35
N ASP A 431 -7.55 15.53 3.13
CA ASP A 431 -6.34 14.70 3.29
C ASP A 431 -5.26 15.10 2.28
N ALA A 432 -5.64 15.33 1.02
CA ALA A 432 -4.75 15.88 0.01
C ALA A 432 -4.18 17.26 0.41
N MET A 433 -4.99 18.13 1.04
CA MET A 433 -4.51 19.42 1.54
C MET A 433 -3.56 19.27 2.73
N LEU A 434 -3.79 18.32 3.64
CA LEU A 434 -2.91 18.09 4.78
C LEU A 434 -1.54 17.58 4.34
N GLU A 435 -1.50 16.73 3.33
CA GLU A 435 -0.25 16.23 2.75
C GLU A 435 0.53 17.33 2.04
N VAL A 436 -0.13 18.18 1.24
CA VAL A 436 0.52 19.36 0.63
C VAL A 436 1.03 20.32 1.71
N ARG A 437 0.30 20.49 2.82
CA ARG A 437 0.73 21.34 3.95
C ARG A 437 1.92 20.75 4.70
N SER A 438 1.97 19.44 4.91
CA SER A 438 3.11 18.79 5.56
C SER A 438 4.36 18.88 4.69
N GLN A 439 4.24 18.65 3.38
CA GLN A 439 5.33 18.83 2.43
C GLN A 439 5.85 20.28 2.40
N ARG A 440 4.95 21.28 2.36
CA ARG A 440 5.35 22.70 2.45
C ARG A 440 6.05 23.03 3.76
N ARG A 441 5.60 22.47 4.88
CA ARG A 441 6.22 22.69 6.19
C ARG A 441 7.64 22.12 6.23
N ASN A 442 7.82 20.90 5.73
CA ASN A 442 9.13 20.25 5.64
C ASN A 442 10.09 21.00 4.71
N MET A 443 9.60 21.48 3.55
CA MET A 443 10.40 22.34 2.67
C MET A 443 10.74 23.68 3.32
N GLY A 444 9.81 24.29 4.07
CA GLY A 444 10.05 25.53 4.80
C GLY A 444 11.11 25.38 5.90
N GLU A 445 11.08 24.27 6.63
CA GLU A 445 12.09 23.93 7.63
C GLU A 445 13.47 23.67 7.00
N GLU A 446 13.55 22.95 5.87
CA GLU A 446 14.85 22.76 5.18
C GLU A 446 15.44 24.08 4.68
N HIS A 447 14.62 24.99 4.15
CA HIS A 447 15.08 26.31 3.71
C HIS A 447 15.48 27.19 4.92
N GLY A 448 14.74 27.13 6.02
CA GLY A 448 15.07 27.84 7.26
C GLY A 448 16.37 27.35 7.90
N VAL A 449 16.58 26.03 7.95
CA VAL A 449 17.82 25.43 8.46
C VAL A 449 19.01 25.76 7.56
N LYS A 450 18.84 25.76 6.23
CA LYS A 450 19.88 26.22 5.28
C LYS A 450 20.19 27.71 5.45
N ALA A 451 19.17 28.55 5.65
CA ALA A 451 19.35 29.99 5.88
C ALA A 451 20.08 30.29 7.19
N LEU A 452 19.75 29.59 8.28
CA LEU A 452 20.43 29.70 9.58
C LEU A 452 21.90 29.26 9.48
N LYS A 453 22.19 28.16 8.77
CA LYS A 453 23.56 27.72 8.49
C LYS A 453 24.36 28.73 7.65
N LEU A 454 23.72 29.39 6.70
CA LEU A 454 24.34 30.44 5.88
C LEU A 454 24.56 31.74 6.65
N MET A 455 23.79 31.98 7.72
CA MET A 455 23.96 33.12 8.62
C MET A 455 24.99 32.87 9.73
N GLY A 456 25.64 31.70 9.77
CA GLY A 456 26.73 31.42 10.72
C GLY A 456 26.29 31.26 12.18
N MET A 457 25.03 30.87 12.42
CA MET A 457 24.51 30.48 13.74
C MET A 457 24.67 28.97 13.99
#